data_AF-A0A0W0YR83-F1
#
_entry.id   AF-A0A0W0YR83-F1
#
_cell.length_a   1.000
_cell.length_b   1.000
_cell.length_c   1.000
_cell.angle_alpha   90.00
_cell.angle_beta   90.00
_cell.angle_gamma   90.00
#
_symmetry.space_group_name_H-M   'P 1'
#
loop_
_entity.id
_entity.type
_entity.pdbx_description
1 polymer ?
#
loop_
_entity_poly.entity_id
_entity_poly.type
_entity_poly.pdbx_seq_one_letter_code
_entity_poly.pdbx_strand_id
1 'polypeptide(L)'
;MEMWRYRVIQMLKKAYREGVLVLPEVLNALCPTQGHFSAWLNRRLNKPWIVHVAKPQKNPQASINYLGRYIRRPPIGHSRLRHYNGQNVTFNFLNHKTNQHEDFHCSTEEFIRRLVQHIPKKHFRMLRYYGFLVNRVRREKLPLVRALLG
;
A
#
# COMPACT_ATOMS: atom_id res chain seq x y z
N MET A 1 -7.13 -19.79 -0.18
CA MET A 1 -6.86 -18.82 -1.28
C MET A 1 -5.50 -19.12 -1.95
N GLU A 2 -5.19 -20.40 -2.22
CA GLU A 2 -3.87 -20.83 -2.74
C GLU A 2 -3.71 -20.65 -4.26
N MET A 3 -4.82 -20.65 -5.00
CA MET A 3 -4.80 -20.59 -6.46
C MET A 3 -4.12 -19.33 -7.00
N TRP A 4 -4.31 -18.16 -6.38
CA TRP A 4 -3.75 -16.92 -6.91
C TRP A 4 -2.23 -16.91 -6.86
N ARG A 5 -1.63 -17.31 -5.72
CA ARG A 5 -0.18 -17.37 -5.55
C ARG A 5 0.44 -18.33 -6.56
N TYR A 6 -0.16 -19.51 -6.71
CA TYR A 6 0.26 -20.48 -7.72
C TYR A 6 0.17 -19.91 -9.14
N ARG A 7 -0.95 -19.28 -9.50
CA ARG A 7 -1.17 -18.66 -10.81
C ARG A 7 -0.12 -17.59 -11.13
N VAL A 8 0.18 -16.69 -10.19
CA VAL A 8 1.23 -15.66 -10.36
C VAL A 8 2.59 -16.30 -10.62
N ILE A 9 2.97 -17.31 -9.83
CA ILE A 9 4.25 -18.02 -10.01
C ILE A 9 4.30 -18.72 -11.37
N GLN A 10 3.22 -19.37 -11.81
CA GLN A 10 3.16 -20.02 -13.12
C GLN A 10 3.22 -18.99 -14.27
N MET A 11 2.55 -17.85 -14.14
CA MET A 11 2.63 -16.77 -15.12
C MET A 11 4.07 -16.24 -15.25
N LEU A 12 4.78 -16.04 -14.15
CA LEU A 12 6.18 -15.61 -14.17
C LEU A 12 7.09 -16.65 -14.82
N LYS A 13 6.90 -17.94 -14.50
CA LYS A 13 7.66 -19.04 -15.14
C LYS A 13 7.42 -19.10 -16.65
N LYS A 14 6.16 -18.93 -17.07
CA LYS A 14 5.77 -18.90 -18.48
C LYS A 14 6.39 -17.72 -19.19
N ALA A 15 6.24 -16.51 -18.66
CA ALA A 15 6.78 -15.29 -19.27
C ALA A 15 8.32 -15.31 -19.38
N TYR A 16 9.01 -15.91 -18.40
CA TYR A 16 10.47 -16.10 -18.48
C TYR A 16 10.86 -17.12 -19.55
N ARG A 17 10.13 -18.24 -19.65
CA ARG A 17 10.36 -19.26 -20.69
C ARG A 17 10.14 -18.71 -22.10
N GLU A 18 9.15 -17.84 -22.26
CA GLU A 18 8.80 -17.21 -23.53
C GLU A 18 9.69 -16.01 -23.86
N GLY A 19 10.66 -15.66 -23.01
CA GLY A 19 11.57 -14.52 -23.24
C GLY A 19 10.92 -13.13 -23.10
N VAL A 20 9.66 -13.07 -22.67
CA VAL A 20 8.90 -11.82 -22.50
C VAL A 20 9.30 -11.11 -21.19
N LEU A 21 9.72 -11.88 -20.18
CA LEU A 21 10.11 -11.35 -18.88
C LEU A 21 11.62 -11.05 -18.85
N VAL A 22 11.98 -9.76 -18.87
CA VAL A 22 13.34 -9.30 -18.62
C VAL A 22 13.58 -9.19 -17.12
N LEU A 23 14.57 -9.92 -16.60
CA LEU A 23 14.97 -9.83 -15.20
C LEU A 23 15.92 -8.65 -14.97
N PRO A 24 15.81 -7.90 -13.85
CA PRO A 24 16.84 -6.94 -13.45
C PRO A 24 18.20 -7.62 -13.30
N GLU A 25 19.29 -6.91 -13.59
CA GLU A 25 20.66 -7.47 -13.58
C GLU A 25 20.99 -8.25 -12.31
N VAL A 26 20.65 -7.70 -11.14
CA VAL A 26 20.86 -8.34 -9.83
C VAL A 26 20.15 -9.68 -9.75
N LEU A 27 18.92 -9.77 -10.26
CA LEU A 27 18.14 -11.01 -10.23
C LEU A 27 18.61 -12.00 -11.30
N ASN A 28 19.03 -11.49 -12.47
CA ASN A 28 19.60 -12.31 -13.54
C ASN A 28 20.90 -12.99 -13.09
N ALA A 29 21.78 -12.27 -12.39
CA ALA A 29 23.00 -12.81 -11.79
C ALA A 29 22.71 -13.93 -10.77
N LEU A 30 21.62 -13.80 -10.00
CA LEU A 30 21.18 -14.83 -9.05
C LEU A 30 20.44 -16.00 -9.70
N CYS A 31 19.92 -15.82 -10.92
CA CYS A 31 19.07 -16.77 -11.62
C CYS A 31 19.48 -16.90 -13.10
N PRO A 32 20.72 -17.34 -13.41
CA PRO A 32 21.24 -17.31 -14.77
C PRO A 32 20.57 -18.31 -15.71
N THR A 33 19.76 -19.24 -15.19
CA THR A 33 19.06 -20.25 -16.00
C THR A 33 17.59 -20.35 -15.61
N GLN A 34 16.78 -20.93 -16.51
CA GLN A 34 15.37 -21.27 -16.25
C GLN A 34 15.20 -22.11 -14.98
N GLY A 35 16.12 -23.04 -14.73
CA GLY A 35 16.11 -23.88 -13.52
C GLY A 35 16.30 -23.04 -12.26
N HIS A 36 17.30 -22.16 -12.23
CA HIS A 36 17.56 -21.27 -11.10
C HIS A 36 16.37 -20.33 -10.83
N PHE A 37 15.81 -19.71 -11.88
CA PHE A 37 14.64 -18.85 -11.73
C PHE A 37 13.41 -19.60 -11.21
N SER A 38 13.18 -20.82 -11.71
CA SER A 38 12.07 -21.67 -11.25
C SER A 38 12.24 -22.08 -9.78
N ALA A 39 13.46 -22.43 -9.36
CA ALA A 39 13.77 -22.75 -7.97
C ALA A 39 13.62 -21.53 -7.05
N TRP A 40 14.05 -20.35 -7.51
CA TRP A 40 13.88 -19.09 -6.81
C TRP A 40 12.40 -18.76 -6.57
N LEU A 41 11.56 -18.91 -7.60
CA LEU A 41 10.12 -18.73 -7.50
C LEU A 41 9.45 -19.76 -6.58
N ASN A 42 9.87 -21.03 -6.63
CA ASN A 42 9.35 -22.08 -5.75
C ASN A 42 9.63 -21.77 -4.27
N ARG A 43 10.81 -21.24 -3.95
CA ARG A 43 11.12 -20.76 -2.58
C ARG A 43 10.19 -19.63 -2.13
N ARG A 44 9.70 -18.80 -3.05
CA ARG A 44 8.73 -17.73 -2.76
C ARG A 44 7.31 -18.26 -2.67
N LEU A 45 6.98 -19.31 -3.43
CA LEU A 45 5.71 -20.02 -3.28
C LEU A 45 5.56 -20.55 -1.85
N ASN A 46 6.62 -21.05 -1.22
CA ASN A 46 6.53 -21.62 0.14
C ASN A 46 6.46 -20.59 1.28
N LYS A 47 6.69 -19.29 1.00
CA LYS A 47 6.51 -18.24 2.02
C LYS A 47 5.02 -17.95 2.23
N PRO A 48 4.58 -17.50 3.42
CA PRO A 48 3.24 -16.96 3.61
C PRO A 48 3.10 -15.65 2.84
N TRP A 49 2.06 -15.55 2.00
CA TRP A 49 1.71 -14.31 1.30
C TRP A 49 0.51 -13.69 2.02
N ILE A 50 0.71 -12.51 2.62
CA ILE A 50 -0.38 -11.76 3.24
C ILE A 50 -0.97 -10.85 2.16
N VAL A 51 -1.95 -11.37 1.42
CA VAL A 51 -2.63 -10.66 0.34
C VAL A 51 -4.12 -10.57 0.68
N HIS A 52 -4.61 -9.35 0.84
CA HIS A 52 -6.03 -9.07 1.01
C HIS A 52 -6.54 -8.32 -0.22
N VAL A 53 -7.16 -9.05 -1.15
CA VAL A 53 -7.88 -8.44 -2.27
C VAL A 53 -9.32 -8.23 -1.83
N ALA A 54 -9.62 -7.02 -1.36
CA ALA A 54 -10.97 -6.65 -0.98
C ALA A 54 -11.90 -6.67 -2.21
N LYS A 55 -13.18 -7.02 -2.01
CA LYS A 55 -14.19 -6.85 -3.05
C LYS A 55 -14.28 -5.36 -3.46
N PRO A 56 -14.55 -5.05 -4.74
CA PRO A 56 -14.77 -3.68 -5.16
C PRO A 56 -15.84 -3.01 -4.29
N GLN A 57 -15.53 -1.82 -3.77
CA GLN A 57 -16.49 -1.09 -2.95
C GLN A 57 -17.61 -0.55 -3.85
N LYS A 58 -18.87 -0.84 -3.52
CA LYS A 58 -20.03 -0.34 -4.29
C LYS A 58 -20.23 1.18 -4.19
N ASN A 59 -19.57 1.83 -3.22
CA ASN A 59 -19.70 3.25 -2.94
C ASN A 59 -18.36 3.98 -3.18
N PRO A 60 -18.17 4.59 -4.36
CA PRO A 60 -16.96 5.35 -4.68
C PRO A 60 -16.73 6.52 -3.73
N GLN A 61 -17.79 7.20 -3.27
CA GLN A 61 -17.68 8.33 -2.34
C GLN A 61 -17.08 7.90 -1.01
N ALA A 62 -17.45 6.72 -0.49
CA ALA A 62 -16.87 6.18 0.72
C ALA A 62 -15.36 5.91 0.55
N SER A 63 -14.95 5.36 -0.59
CA SER A 63 -13.53 5.15 -0.90
C SER A 63 -12.76 6.47 -1.02
N ILE A 64 -13.33 7.47 -1.69
CA ILE A 64 -12.73 8.82 -1.82
C ILE A 64 -12.61 9.48 -0.45
N ASN A 65 -13.65 9.41 0.39
CA ASN A 65 -13.63 9.96 1.73
C ASN A 65 -12.58 9.28 2.61
N TYR A 66 -12.44 7.96 2.49
CA TYR A 66 -11.41 7.20 3.17
C TYR A 66 -10.02 7.67 2.72
N LEU A 67 -9.72 7.64 1.43
CA LEU A 67 -8.43 8.08 0.88
C LEU A 67 -8.10 9.53 1.22
N GLY A 68 -9.10 10.43 1.13
CA GLY A 68 -8.95 11.84 1.48
C GLY A 68 -8.52 12.05 2.93
N ARG A 69 -9.07 11.26 3.88
CA ARG A 69 -8.63 11.29 5.28
C ARG A 69 -7.18 10.86 5.42
N TYR A 70 -6.74 9.82 4.72
CA TYR A 70 -5.34 9.36 4.78
C TYR A 70 -4.33 10.33 4.17
N ILE A 71 -4.75 11.14 3.20
CA ILE A 71 -3.87 12.11 2.54
C ILE A 71 -3.72 13.39 3.36
N ARG A 72 -4.79 13.83 4.04
CA ARG A 72 -4.87 15.16 4.66
C ARG A 72 -4.87 15.17 6.19
N ARG A 73 -5.30 14.10 6.85
CA ARG A 73 -5.42 14.08 8.31
C ARG A 73 -4.15 13.56 8.96
N PRO A 74 -3.87 13.99 10.21
CA PRO A 74 -2.79 13.41 10.99
C PRO A 74 -2.99 11.88 11.17
N PRO A 75 -1.91 11.14 11.43
CA PRO A 75 -1.94 9.67 11.58
C PRO A 75 -2.89 9.20 12.67
N ILE A 76 -3.07 10.03 13.69
CA ILE A 76 -4.03 9.83 14.76
C ILE A 76 -4.93 11.05 14.89
N GLY A 77 -6.24 10.82 14.93
CA GLY A 77 -7.22 11.88 15.18
C GLY A 77 -7.25 12.25 16.67
N HIS A 78 -7.50 13.52 16.97
CA HIS A 78 -7.57 14.02 18.34
C HIS A 78 -8.58 13.24 19.20
N SER A 79 -9.72 12.83 18.61
CA SER A 79 -10.75 12.02 19.29
C SER A 79 -10.27 10.64 19.78
N ARG A 80 -9.11 10.18 19.32
CA ARG A 80 -8.50 8.93 19.76
C ARG A 80 -7.54 9.14 20.93
N LEU A 81 -7.11 10.36 21.22
CA LEU A 81 -6.31 10.67 22.41
C LEU A 81 -7.24 10.66 23.63
N ARG A 82 -7.05 9.70 24.52
CA ARG A 82 -7.93 9.47 25.69
C ARG A 82 -7.41 10.19 26.93
N HIS A 83 -6.09 10.19 27.11
CA HIS A 83 -5.46 10.80 28.29
C HIS A 83 -4.03 11.24 28.00
N TYR A 84 -3.61 12.31 28.66
CA TYR A 84 -2.24 12.81 28.68
C TYR A 84 -1.97 13.49 30.03
N ASN A 85 -0.86 13.14 30.68
CA ASN A 85 -0.48 13.68 31.98
C ASN A 85 0.93 14.31 32.00
N GLY A 86 1.49 14.67 30.85
CA GLY A 86 2.86 15.17 30.74
C GLY A 86 3.90 14.09 30.51
N GLN A 87 3.73 12.91 31.11
CA GLN A 87 4.68 11.79 31.03
C GLN A 87 4.21 10.68 30.10
N ASN A 88 2.91 10.37 30.15
CA ASN A 88 2.29 9.27 29.41
C ASN A 88 1.13 9.77 28.55
N VAL A 89 0.95 9.10 27.41
CA VAL A 89 -0.15 9.28 26.48
C VAL A 89 -0.92 7.98 26.38
N THR A 90 -2.25 8.07 26.48
CA THR A 90 -3.17 6.98 26.19
C THR A 90 -3.96 7.31 24.93
N PHE A 91 -3.98 6.40 23.97
CA PHE A 91 -4.80 6.55 22.78
C PHE A 91 -5.50 5.27 22.36
N ASN A 92 -6.71 5.42 21.84
CA ASN A 92 -7.54 4.32 21.40
C ASN A 92 -7.27 3.95 19.93
N PHE A 93 -7.21 2.65 19.63
CA PHE A 93 -7.04 2.14 18.28
C PHE A 93 -7.89 0.89 18.04
N LEU A 94 -8.16 0.59 16.77
CA LEU A 94 -8.80 -0.67 16.38
C LEU A 94 -7.71 -1.76 16.31
N ASN A 95 -7.76 -2.72 17.21
CA ASN A 95 -6.91 -3.91 17.13
C ASN A 95 -7.49 -4.85 16.07
N HIS A 96 -6.81 -4.95 14.93
CA HIS A 96 -7.25 -5.78 13.81
C HIS A 96 -7.21 -7.30 14.08
N LYS A 97 -6.57 -7.76 15.17
CA LYS A 97 -6.55 -9.18 15.55
C LYS A 97 -7.80 -9.57 16.34
N THR A 98 -8.19 -8.73 17.29
CA THR A 98 -9.37 -8.94 18.15
C THR A 98 -10.64 -8.31 17.57
N ASN A 99 -10.47 -7.41 16.60
CA ASN A 99 -11.49 -6.55 16.02
C ASN A 99 -12.19 -5.66 17.05
N GLN A 100 -11.48 -5.29 18.11
CA GLN A 100 -11.97 -4.45 19.21
C GLN A 100 -11.18 -3.16 19.32
N HIS A 101 -11.83 -2.14 19.88
CA HIS A 101 -11.18 -0.90 20.22
C HIS A 101 -10.44 -1.06 21.55
N GLU A 102 -9.14 -0.84 21.52
CA GLU A 102 -8.25 -1.03 22.68
C GLU A 102 -7.47 0.26 22.93
N ASP A 103 -7.15 0.50 24.20
CA ASP A 103 -6.32 1.63 24.60
C ASP A 103 -4.85 1.22 24.61
N PHE A 104 -4.02 2.05 23.99
CA PHE A 104 -2.58 1.92 23.96
C PHE A 104 -1.97 2.98 24.88
N HIS A 105 -1.18 2.53 25.84
CA HIS A 105 -0.48 3.38 26.80
C HIS A 105 1.01 3.41 26.45
N CYS A 106 1.60 4.61 26.39
CA CYS A 106 3.03 4.76 26.16
C CYS A 106 3.54 6.07 26.77
N SER A 107 4.87 6.17 26.88
CA SER A 107 5.50 7.44 27.24
C SER A 107 5.28 8.48 26.15
N THR A 108 5.38 9.76 26.53
CA THR A 108 5.28 10.89 25.59
C THR A 108 6.35 10.81 24.50
N GLU A 109 7.56 10.39 24.85
CA GLU A 109 8.66 10.22 23.90
C GLU A 109 8.34 9.13 22.86
N GLU A 110 7.83 7.98 23.30
CA GLU A 110 7.45 6.89 22.40
C GLU A 110 6.29 7.31 21.48
N PHE A 111 5.33 8.08 22.00
CA PHE A 111 4.25 8.64 21.19
C PHE A 111 4.78 9.58 20.11
N ILE A 112 5.69 10.51 20.46
CA ILE A 112 6.32 11.43 19.50
C ILE A 112 7.12 10.65 18.45
N ARG A 113 7.93 9.67 18.87
CA ARG A 113 8.72 8.82 17.97
C ARG A 113 7.83 8.10 16.95
N ARG A 114 6.65 7.63 17.36
CA ARG A 114 5.65 7.02 16.46
C ARG A 114 5.06 8.05 15.51
N LEU A 115 4.71 9.23 15.99
CA LEU A 115 4.11 10.29 15.18
C LEU A 115 5.06 10.79 14.08
N VAL A 116 6.35 10.99 14.43
CA VAL A 116 7.38 11.49 13.52
C VAL A 116 7.61 10.56 12.32
N GLN A 117 7.47 9.24 12.49
CA GLN A 117 7.59 8.27 11.39
C GLN A 117 6.57 8.50 10.26
N HIS A 118 5.47 9.19 10.55
CA HIS A 118 4.44 9.51 9.57
C HIS A 118 4.57 10.92 8.99
N ILE A 119 5.53 11.73 9.45
CA ILE A 119 5.76 13.05 8.88
C ILE A 119 6.52 12.85 7.55
N PRO A 120 5.92 13.25 6.41
CA PRO A 120 6.58 13.10 5.13
C PRO A 120 7.76 14.07 5.04
N LYS A 121 8.80 13.70 4.28
CA LYS A 121 9.96 14.58 4.04
C LYS A 121 9.51 15.92 3.46
N LYS A 122 10.31 16.97 3.69
CA LYS A 122 10.08 18.29 3.08
C LYS A 122 9.92 18.13 1.55
N HIS A 123 8.92 18.81 0.99
CA HIS A 123 8.55 18.75 -0.44
C HIS A 123 8.01 17.41 -0.95
N PHE A 124 7.76 16.43 -0.08
CA PHE A 124 7.11 15.18 -0.48
C PHE A 124 5.67 15.45 -0.91
N ARG A 125 5.35 15.10 -2.16
CA ARG A 125 3.99 15.23 -2.71
C ARG A 125 3.13 14.07 -2.23
N MET A 126 2.26 14.32 -1.24
CA MET A 126 1.30 13.35 -0.71
C MET A 126 0.30 12.85 -1.77
N LEU A 127 -0.09 13.70 -2.70
CA LEU A 127 -0.89 13.35 -3.86
C LEU A 127 -0.05 13.56 -5.12
N ARG A 128 0.05 12.51 -5.95
CA ARG A 128 0.65 12.57 -7.28
C ARG A 128 -0.43 12.27 -8.31
N TYR A 129 -0.54 13.13 -9.30
CA TYR A 129 -1.41 12.90 -10.44
C TYR A 129 -0.69 12.00 -11.45
N TYR A 130 -1.41 11.08 -12.08
CA TYR A 130 -0.92 10.15 -13.10
C TYR A 130 -1.86 10.11 -14.30
N GLY A 131 -1.38 9.59 -15.43
CA GLY A 131 -2.16 9.45 -16.66
C GLY A 131 -2.70 10.79 -17.16
N PHE A 132 -3.99 10.85 -17.49
CA PHE A 132 -4.64 12.06 -17.99
C PHE A 132 -4.75 13.19 -16.95
N LEU A 133 -4.43 12.94 -15.67
CA LEU A 133 -4.46 13.96 -14.62
C LEU A 133 -3.12 14.70 -14.44
N VAL A 134 -2.03 14.28 -15.10
CA VAL A 134 -0.73 14.97 -14.96
C VAL A 134 -0.79 16.38 -15.52
N ASN A 135 -0.13 17.34 -14.86
CA ASN A 135 -0.18 18.77 -15.23
C ASN A 135 0.10 19.04 -16.72
N ARG A 136 1.03 18.28 -17.32
CA ARG A 136 1.43 18.43 -18.73
C ARG A 136 0.29 18.19 -19.72
N VAL A 137 -0.59 17.22 -19.46
CA VAL A 137 -1.62 16.78 -20.43
C VAL A 137 -3.04 17.01 -19.92
N ARG A 138 -3.21 17.36 -18.64
CA ARG A 138 -4.53 17.48 -18.00
C ARG A 138 -5.43 18.49 -18.71
N ARG A 139 -4.87 19.61 -19.20
CA ARG A 139 -5.65 20.65 -19.87
C ARG A 139 -6.33 20.13 -21.14
N GLU A 140 -5.66 19.24 -21.86
CA GLU A 140 -6.18 18.65 -23.11
C GLU A 140 -6.99 17.38 -22.86
N LYS A 141 -6.49 16.48 -21.99
CA LYS A 141 -7.05 15.14 -21.81
C LYS A 141 -8.26 15.10 -20.87
N LEU A 142 -8.33 15.97 -19.86
CA LEU A 142 -9.45 15.96 -18.90
C LEU A 142 -10.79 16.36 -19.54
N PRO A 143 -10.87 17.39 -20.41
CA PRO A 143 -12.11 17.69 -21.15
C PRO A 143 -12.56 16.51 -22.02
N LEU A 144 -11.64 15.86 -22.73
CA LEU A 144 -11.94 14.69 -23.55
C LEU A 144 -12.52 13.54 -22.72
N VAL A 145 -11.91 13.23 -21.57
CA VAL A 145 -12.42 12.18 -20.66
C VAL A 145 -13.82 12.52 -20.16
N ARG A 146 -14.10 13.78 -19.82
CA ARG A 146 -15.45 14.21 -19.40
C ARG A 146 -16.47 14.01 -20.52
N ALA A 147 -16.17 14.47 -21.73
CA ALA A 147 -17.06 14.29 -22.88
C ALA A 147 -17.39 12.81 -23.17
N LEU A 148 -16.42 11.91 -22.98
CA LEU A 148 -16.61 10.47 -23.18
C LEU A 148 -17.42 9.78 -22.06
N LEU A 149 -17.49 10.38 -20.87
CA LEU A 149 -18.21 9.81 -19.72
C LEU A 149 -19.68 10.30 -19.62
N GLY A 150 -20.05 11.32 -20.40
CA GLY A 150 -21.34 12.02 -20.28
C GLY A 150 -21.35 13.03 -19.14
#